data_AF-A0A0R3PGY9-F1
#
_entry.id   AF-A0A0R3PGY9-F1
#
_cell.length_a   1.000
_cell.length_b   1.000
_cell.length_c   1.000
_cell.angle_alpha   90.00
_cell.angle_beta   90.00
_cell.angle_gamma   90.00
#
_symmetry.space_group_name_H-M   'P 1'
#
loop_
_entity.id
_entity.type
_entity.pdbx_description
1 polymer ?
#
loop_
_entity_poly.entity_id
_entity_poly.type
_entity_poly.pdbx_seq_one_letter_code
_entity_poly.pdbx_strand_id
1 'polypeptide(L)'
;MLPRFYLSVTRASVARTAIHYFSTQDEFTLKEFSEKYLGYRKAVFTEKLEITDPNKLPAIPIYRVTNSLGNIVDESQDPKLDKETSLKMYHDMTQLNVMDRILYDSQRQGRISFYLTNFGEEFVFFSQQGTHIGSAAAVLDKDLIYGQYREVGVLMWRNFPLENLMHQCYGNCKDIGKGRQMPVHYGSVEHNFVTISSPLTTQLPQARLSLWDRLCVQI
;
A
#
# COMPACT_ATOMS: atom_id res chain seq x y z
N MET A 1 -78.08 1.05 -13.91
CA MET A 1 -78.09 1.44 -12.49
C MET A 1 -76.67 1.31 -11.95
N LEU A 2 -75.85 2.36 -12.09
CA LEU A 2 -74.58 2.54 -11.34
C LEU A 2 -74.96 3.02 -9.93
N PRO A 3 -74.26 2.66 -8.83
CA PRO A 3 -72.97 3.27 -8.42
C PRO A 3 -72.09 2.30 -7.55
N ARG A 4 -70.94 2.59 -6.92
CA ARG A 4 -70.21 3.81 -6.50
C ARG A 4 -68.76 3.40 -6.17
N PHE A 5 -67.75 3.92 -6.88
CA PHE A 5 -66.34 3.87 -6.46
C PHE A 5 -66.08 5.01 -5.46
N TYR A 6 -65.46 4.72 -4.32
CA TYR A 6 -64.96 5.74 -3.40
C TYR A 6 -63.53 6.14 -3.82
N LEU A 7 -63.36 7.40 -4.23
CA LEU A 7 -62.07 8.06 -4.40
C LEU A 7 -61.67 8.71 -3.06
N SER A 8 -60.59 8.25 -2.43
CA SER A 8 -59.95 8.96 -1.34
C SER A 8 -59.06 10.07 -1.91
N VAL A 9 -59.37 11.32 -1.58
CA VAL A 9 -58.59 12.49 -1.96
C VAL A 9 -57.49 12.68 -0.91
N THR A 10 -56.28 12.21 -1.18
CA THR A 10 -55.08 12.56 -0.41
C THR A 10 -54.53 13.87 -0.95
N ARG A 11 -54.58 14.94 -0.13
CA ARG A 11 -53.98 16.25 -0.45
C ARG A 11 -52.46 16.09 -0.66
N ALA A 12 -51.99 16.33 -1.88
CA ALA A 12 -50.58 16.51 -2.17
C ALA A 12 -50.11 17.85 -1.57
N SER A 13 -49.13 17.82 -0.67
CA SER A 13 -48.43 19.01 -0.22
C SER A 13 -47.51 19.50 -1.33
N VAL A 14 -47.71 20.74 -1.76
CA VAL A 14 -46.83 21.41 -2.72
C VAL A 14 -45.49 21.65 -2.03
N ALA A 15 -44.44 20.98 -2.50
CA ALA A 15 -43.06 21.23 -2.09
C ALA A 15 -42.69 22.67 -2.48
N ARG A 16 -42.34 23.49 -1.48
CA ARG A 16 -41.75 24.82 -1.71
C ARG A 16 -40.32 24.61 -2.20
N THR A 17 -40.09 24.81 -3.48
CA THR A 17 -38.74 24.94 -4.05
C THR A 17 -38.10 26.22 -3.50
N ALA A 18 -37.10 26.07 -2.63
CA ALA A 18 -36.27 27.18 -2.18
C ALA A 18 -35.35 27.59 -3.34
N ILE A 19 -35.60 28.77 -3.91
CA ILE A 19 -34.71 29.41 -4.87
C ILE A 19 -33.53 29.98 -4.06
N HIS A 20 -32.37 29.35 -4.14
CA HIS A 20 -31.13 29.90 -3.56
C HIS A 20 -30.65 31.06 -4.46
N TYR A 21 -30.69 32.28 -3.93
CA TYR A 21 -30.00 33.43 -4.52
C TYR A 21 -28.51 33.29 -4.26
N PHE A 22 -27.73 32.79 -5.22
CA PHE A 22 -26.28 32.93 -5.19
C PHE A 22 -25.92 34.36 -5.62
N SER A 23 -25.31 35.15 -4.74
CA SER A 23 -24.78 36.45 -5.14
C SER A 23 -23.40 36.26 -5.79
N THR A 24 -23.12 36.98 -6.88
CA THR A 24 -21.82 36.94 -7.57
C THR A 24 -20.65 37.39 -6.69
N GLN A 25 -20.94 38.08 -5.59
CA GLN A 25 -19.97 38.57 -4.62
C GLN A 25 -19.48 37.47 -3.66
N ASP A 26 -20.34 36.51 -3.33
CA ASP A 26 -19.98 35.37 -2.48
C ASP A 26 -19.04 34.40 -3.21
N GLU A 27 -19.23 34.23 -4.52
CA GLU A 27 -18.38 33.37 -5.35
C GLU A 27 -16.95 33.93 -5.50
N PHE A 28 -16.81 35.25 -5.65
CA PHE A 28 -15.52 35.93 -5.66
C PHE A 28 -14.78 35.76 -4.32
N THR A 29 -15.51 35.95 -3.21
CA THR A 29 -14.94 35.85 -1.85
C THR A 29 -14.50 34.41 -1.53
N LEU A 30 -15.26 33.39 -1.95
CA LEU A 30 -14.88 31.98 -1.81
C LEU A 30 -13.63 31.63 -2.62
N LYS A 31 -13.52 32.18 -3.82
CA LYS A 31 -12.37 31.94 -4.69
C LYS A 31 -11.10 32.54 -4.08
N GLU A 32 -11.15 33.80 -3.64
CA GLU A 32 -10.03 34.46 -2.98
C GLU A 32 -9.64 33.75 -1.67
N PHE A 33 -10.63 33.37 -0.86
CA PHE A 33 -10.38 32.65 0.39
C PHE A 33 -9.78 31.26 0.15
N SER A 34 -10.29 30.52 -0.83
CA SER A 34 -9.79 29.19 -1.17
C SER A 34 -8.35 29.26 -1.68
N GLU A 35 -8.07 30.17 -2.62
CA GLU A 35 -6.73 30.35 -3.20
C GLU A 35 -5.71 30.81 -2.14
N LYS A 36 -6.12 31.68 -1.22
CA LYS A 36 -5.23 32.25 -0.19
C LYS A 36 -4.96 31.33 1.00
N TYR A 37 -5.95 30.57 1.46
CA TYR A 37 -5.86 29.81 2.72
C TYR A 37 -5.96 28.29 2.57
N LEU A 38 -6.61 27.81 1.51
CA LEU A 38 -6.90 26.39 1.32
C LEU A 38 -6.18 25.78 0.11
N GLY A 39 -5.41 26.61 -0.62
CA GLY A 39 -4.71 26.25 -1.84
C GLY A 39 -5.67 25.72 -2.90
N TYR A 40 -5.58 24.42 -3.19
CA TYR A 40 -6.39 23.72 -4.19
C TYR A 40 -7.74 23.21 -3.68
N ARG A 41 -8.02 23.31 -2.37
CA ARG A 41 -9.31 22.89 -1.81
C ARG A 41 -10.32 24.02 -1.95
N LYS A 42 -11.35 23.79 -2.76
CA LYS A 42 -12.47 24.73 -2.91
C LYS A 42 -13.37 24.65 -1.67
N ALA A 43 -13.45 25.74 -0.92
CA ALA A 43 -14.48 25.89 0.10
C ALA A 43 -15.81 26.23 -0.54
N VAL A 44 -16.89 25.73 0.06
CA VAL A 44 -18.27 26.09 -0.30
C VAL A 44 -18.94 26.56 0.98
N PHE A 45 -19.68 27.67 0.91
CA PHE A 45 -20.48 28.11 2.05
C PHE A 45 -21.60 27.10 2.31
N THR A 46 -21.80 26.79 3.58
CA THR A 46 -22.95 26.01 4.05
C THR A 46 -23.66 26.81 5.14
N GLU A 47 -24.99 26.91 5.03
CA GLU A 47 -25.84 27.55 6.05
C GLU A 47 -26.15 26.59 7.21
N LYS A 48 -25.74 25.31 7.09
CA LYS A 48 -25.97 24.26 8.08
C LYS A 48 -24.65 23.87 8.76
N LEU A 49 -24.66 23.86 10.09
CA LEU A 49 -23.55 23.35 10.90
C LEU A 49 -23.54 21.82 10.84
N GLU A 50 -22.84 21.27 9.86
CA GLU A 50 -22.65 19.82 9.70
C GLU A 50 -21.20 19.45 10.05
N ILE A 51 -21.00 18.90 11.26
CA ILE A 51 -19.73 18.31 11.65
C ILE A 51 -19.65 16.91 11.04
N THR A 52 -18.67 16.69 10.18
CA THR A 52 -18.44 15.38 9.57
C THR A 52 -17.94 14.40 10.63
N ASP A 53 -18.76 13.42 11.00
CA ASP A 53 -18.37 12.33 11.89
C ASP A 53 -17.61 11.26 11.09
N PRO A 54 -16.32 11.00 11.39
CA PRO A 54 -15.54 9.99 10.69
C PRO A 54 -16.17 8.59 10.73
N ASN A 55 -16.95 8.27 11.76
CA ASN A 55 -17.57 6.95 11.91
C ASN A 55 -18.77 6.75 10.98
N LYS A 56 -19.33 7.85 10.45
CA LYS A 56 -20.46 7.83 9.51
C LYS A 56 -20.00 7.91 8.05
N LEU A 57 -18.73 8.22 7.82
CA LEU A 57 -18.15 8.22 6.48
C LEU A 57 -17.94 6.79 6.00
N PRO A 58 -18.30 6.47 4.74
CA PRO A 58 -17.94 5.18 4.17
C PRO A 58 -16.42 5.04 4.11
N ALA A 59 -15.92 3.84 4.43
CA ALA A 59 -14.50 3.53 4.28
C ALA A 59 -14.08 3.62 2.81
N ILE A 60 -12.79 3.90 2.59
CA ILE A 60 -12.20 3.91 1.24
C ILE A 60 -12.36 2.49 0.65
N PRO A 61 -12.90 2.35 -0.58
CA PRO A 61 -13.09 1.05 -1.20
C PRO A 61 -11.74 0.37 -1.48
N ILE A 62 -11.69 -0.95 -1.33
CA ILE A 62 -10.49 -1.77 -1.56
C ILE A 62 -10.44 -2.19 -3.03
N TYR A 63 -9.38 -1.80 -3.73
CA TYR A 63 -9.14 -2.24 -5.11
C TYR A 63 -8.79 -3.73 -5.16
N ARG A 64 -9.36 -4.45 -6.12
CA ARG A 64 -9.17 -5.89 -6.29
C ARG A 64 -9.30 -6.28 -7.76
N VAL A 65 -8.36 -7.08 -8.26
CA VAL A 65 -8.36 -7.62 -9.63
C VAL A 65 -8.94 -9.04 -9.68
N THR A 66 -8.53 -9.90 -8.75
CA THR A 66 -8.93 -11.31 -8.69
C THR A 66 -9.85 -11.59 -7.51
N ASN A 67 -10.76 -12.54 -7.66
CA ASN A 67 -11.55 -13.04 -6.54
C ASN A 67 -10.75 -14.06 -5.72
N SER A 68 -11.35 -14.53 -4.63
CA SER A 68 -10.79 -15.54 -3.73
C SER A 68 -10.42 -16.88 -4.36
N LEU A 69 -10.94 -17.17 -5.55
CA LEU A 69 -10.69 -18.40 -6.31
C LEU A 69 -9.62 -18.20 -7.39
N GLY A 70 -9.07 -16.97 -7.53
CA GLY A 70 -8.10 -16.63 -8.56
C GLY A 70 -8.71 -16.24 -9.92
N ASN A 71 -10.03 -16.11 -10.02
CA ASN A 71 -10.67 -15.65 -11.26
C ASN A 71 -10.63 -14.12 -11.34
N ILE A 72 -10.35 -13.60 -12.52
CA ILE A 72 -10.36 -12.15 -12.81
C ILE A 72 -11.81 -11.67 -12.76
N VAL A 73 -12.06 -10.59 -12.02
CA VAL A 73 -13.40 -10.01 -11.86
C VAL A 73 -13.74 -9.07 -13.02
N ASP A 74 -12.76 -8.31 -13.48
CA ASP A 74 -12.88 -7.35 -14.58
C ASP A 74 -11.73 -7.58 -15.57
N GLU A 75 -12.06 -8.05 -16.77
CA GLU A 75 -11.09 -8.35 -17.83
C GLU A 75 -10.34 -7.10 -18.31
N SER A 76 -10.90 -5.89 -18.12
CA SER A 76 -10.22 -4.65 -18.49
C SER A 76 -9.04 -4.32 -17.57
N GLN A 77 -9.03 -4.90 -16.37
CA GLN A 77 -8.01 -4.71 -15.35
C GLN A 77 -6.99 -5.86 -15.32
N ASP A 78 -7.06 -6.79 -16.26
CA ASP A 78 -6.08 -7.88 -16.36
C ASP A 78 -4.71 -7.32 -16.78
N PRO A 79 -3.66 -7.45 -15.94
CA PRO A 79 -2.31 -7.03 -16.30
C PRO A 79 -1.68 -7.89 -17.41
N LYS A 80 -2.31 -9.01 -17.80
CA LYS A 80 -1.85 -9.93 -18.87
C LYS A 80 -0.38 -10.30 -18.70
N LEU A 81 -0.01 -10.67 -17.46
CA LEU A 81 1.33 -11.11 -17.14
C LEU A 81 1.66 -12.37 -17.94
N ASP A 82 2.90 -12.43 -18.42
CA ASP A 82 3.39 -13.62 -19.08
C ASP A 82 3.51 -14.79 -18.09
N LYS A 83 3.48 -16.01 -18.62
CA LYS A 83 3.53 -17.22 -17.82
C LYS A 83 4.83 -17.33 -17.03
N GLU A 84 5.95 -16.87 -17.58
CA GLU A 84 7.27 -16.96 -16.96
C GLU A 84 7.35 -16.06 -15.73
N THR A 85 6.95 -14.79 -15.85
CA THR A 85 6.84 -13.85 -14.74
C THR A 85 5.89 -14.36 -13.66
N SER A 86 4.72 -14.88 -14.05
CA SER A 86 3.74 -15.42 -13.10
C SER A 86 4.29 -16.63 -12.32
N LEU A 87 5.00 -17.53 -13.01
CA LEU A 87 5.67 -18.66 -12.36
C LEU A 87 6.82 -18.22 -11.46
N LYS A 88 7.61 -17.23 -11.88
CA LYS A 88 8.68 -16.66 -11.05
C LYS A 88 8.12 -16.07 -9.76
N MET A 89 7.05 -15.28 -9.84
CA MET A 89 6.40 -14.73 -8.66
C MET A 89 5.95 -15.83 -7.70
N TYR A 90 5.33 -16.90 -8.22
CA TYR A 90 4.90 -18.03 -7.41
C TYR A 90 6.06 -18.79 -6.78
N HIS A 91 7.14 -19.02 -7.54
CA HIS A 91 8.35 -19.65 -7.05
C HIS A 91 8.99 -18.83 -5.93
N ASP A 92 9.15 -17.52 -6.10
CA ASP A 92 9.75 -16.64 -5.11
C ASP A 92 8.92 -16.57 -3.81
N MET A 93 7.58 -16.59 -3.91
CA MET A 93 6.68 -16.69 -2.75
C MET A 93 6.89 -18.00 -1.99
N THR A 94 6.86 -19.13 -2.69
CA THR A 94 7.04 -20.44 -2.04
C THR A 94 8.44 -20.62 -1.46
N GLN A 95 9.48 -20.13 -2.14
CA GLN A 95 10.86 -20.13 -1.65
C GLN A 95 11.00 -19.30 -0.37
N LEU A 96 10.43 -18.09 -0.34
CA LEU A 96 10.39 -17.26 0.86
C LEU A 96 9.67 -17.95 2.02
N ASN A 97 8.54 -18.60 1.74
CA ASN A 97 7.79 -19.35 2.76
C ASN A 97 8.61 -20.48 3.40
N VAL A 98 9.30 -21.28 2.58
CA VAL A 98 10.14 -22.38 3.06
C VAL A 98 11.33 -21.85 3.85
N MET A 99 11.98 -20.78 3.37
CA MET A 99 13.08 -20.12 4.07
C MET A 99 12.64 -19.60 5.45
N ASP A 100 11.50 -18.91 5.51
CA ASP A 100 10.94 -18.37 6.74
C ASP A 100 10.68 -19.47 7.78
N ARG A 101 10.15 -20.63 7.34
CA ARG A 101 9.93 -21.77 8.25
C ARG A 101 11.24 -22.29 8.83
N ILE A 102 12.26 -22.47 7.99
CA ILE A 102 13.57 -23.00 8.41
C ILE A 102 14.27 -22.03 9.38
N LEU A 103 14.28 -20.74 9.06
CA LEU A 103 14.94 -19.73 9.89
C LEU A 103 14.17 -19.50 11.21
N TYR A 104 12.85 -19.57 11.18
CA TYR A 104 12.05 -19.55 12.40
C TYR A 104 12.37 -20.72 13.33
N ASP A 105 12.46 -21.95 12.80
CA ASP A 105 12.85 -23.11 13.59
C ASP A 105 14.29 -23.00 14.11
N SER A 106 15.20 -22.42 13.31
CA SER A 106 16.58 -22.13 13.70
C SER A 106 16.66 -21.15 14.88
N GLN A 107 15.79 -20.13 14.88
CA GLN A 107 15.65 -19.17 15.99
C GLN A 107 15.15 -19.85 17.26
N ARG A 108 14.15 -20.73 17.14
CA ARG A 108 13.62 -21.51 18.27
C ARG A 108 14.65 -22.44 18.91
N GLN A 109 15.61 -22.92 18.12
CA GLN A 109 16.75 -23.71 18.59
C GLN A 109 17.89 -22.85 19.16
N GLY A 110 17.79 -21.52 19.11
CA GLY A 110 18.84 -20.61 19.57
C GLY A 110 20.08 -20.56 18.66
N ARG A 111 19.98 -21.07 17.41
CA ARG A 111 21.09 -21.00 16.44
C ARG A 111 21.26 -19.61 15.85
N ILE A 112 20.17 -18.84 15.77
CA ILE A 112 20.16 -17.42 15.41
C ILE A 112 19.47 -16.64 16.54
N SER A 113 19.91 -15.40 16.76
CA SER A 113 19.47 -14.61 17.91
C SER A 113 18.05 -14.07 17.77
N PHE A 114 17.63 -13.74 16.55
CA PHE A 114 16.34 -13.11 16.26
C PHE A 114 15.86 -13.54 14.87
N TYR A 115 14.54 -13.64 14.70
CA TYR A 115 13.93 -13.82 13.38
C TYR A 115 12.50 -13.30 13.40
N LEU A 116 12.09 -12.67 12.29
CA LEU A 116 10.73 -12.20 12.09
C LEU A 116 10.17 -12.92 10.87
N THR A 117 9.15 -13.74 11.08
CA THR A 117 8.48 -14.45 9.98
C THR A 117 7.58 -13.50 9.23
N ASN A 118 7.47 -13.65 7.91
CA ASN A 118 6.48 -12.94 7.09
C ASN A 118 5.11 -13.67 7.09
N PHE A 119 4.84 -14.45 8.14
CA PHE A 119 3.63 -15.23 8.33
C PHE A 119 2.54 -14.36 9.00
N GLY A 120 1.40 -14.18 8.33
CA GLY A 120 0.26 -13.41 8.86
C GLY A 120 -0.94 -13.37 7.91
N GLU A 121 -2.05 -13.98 8.36
CA GLU A 121 -3.40 -14.21 7.79
C GLU A 121 -3.50 -15.06 6.52
N GLU A 122 -4.11 -16.26 6.60
CA GLU A 122 -4.15 -17.27 5.53
C GLU A 122 -4.75 -16.82 4.17
N PHE A 123 -5.55 -15.74 4.13
CA PHE A 123 -5.98 -15.09 2.88
C PHE A 123 -5.02 -13.97 2.42
N VAL A 124 -4.31 -13.40 3.40
CA VAL A 124 -3.25 -12.39 3.29
C VAL A 124 -1.87 -13.00 3.06
N PHE A 125 -1.73 -14.33 3.13
CA PHE A 125 -0.48 -15.08 2.90
C PHE A 125 0.08 -14.84 1.50
N PHE A 126 -0.81 -14.82 0.49
CA PHE A 126 -0.47 -14.33 -0.84
C PHE A 126 -0.38 -12.81 -0.88
N SER A 127 -1.09 -12.09 -0.01
CA SER A 127 -1.13 -10.64 -0.08
C SER A 127 0.15 -9.96 0.45
N GLN A 128 0.82 -10.39 1.53
CA GLN A 128 2.06 -9.72 1.96
C GLN A 128 3.24 -10.12 1.09
N GLN A 129 3.43 -11.42 0.86
CA GLN A 129 4.50 -11.90 -0.02
C GLN A 129 4.27 -11.46 -1.46
N GLY A 130 3.03 -11.53 -1.94
CA GLY A 130 2.63 -11.00 -3.25
C GLY A 130 2.58 -9.48 -3.32
N THR A 131 2.41 -8.75 -2.21
CA THR A 131 2.60 -7.28 -2.21
C THR A 131 4.07 -6.97 -2.37
N HIS A 132 4.97 -7.64 -1.65
CA HIS A 132 6.41 -7.41 -1.80
C HIS A 132 6.90 -7.81 -3.20
N ILE A 133 6.56 -9.01 -3.66
CA ILE A 133 6.99 -9.52 -4.96
C ILE A 133 6.28 -8.81 -6.11
N GLY A 134 4.97 -8.55 -5.99
CA GLY A 134 4.18 -7.84 -6.99
C GLY A 134 4.56 -6.37 -7.10
N SER A 135 4.80 -5.67 -5.98
CA SER A 135 5.32 -4.30 -6.03
C SER A 135 6.76 -4.26 -6.56
N ALA A 136 7.61 -5.23 -6.19
CA ALA A 136 8.96 -5.33 -6.74
C ALA A 136 8.96 -5.62 -8.25
N ALA A 137 8.02 -6.42 -8.75
CA ALA A 137 7.85 -6.68 -10.17
C ALA A 137 7.34 -5.47 -10.97
N ALA A 138 6.61 -4.56 -10.31
CA ALA A 138 6.14 -3.33 -10.93
C ALA A 138 7.21 -2.21 -10.95
N VAL A 139 8.29 -2.37 -10.20
CA VAL A 139 9.36 -1.37 -10.02
C VAL A 139 10.59 -1.79 -10.84
N LEU A 140 11.38 -0.82 -11.31
CA LEU A 140 12.58 -1.14 -12.09
C LEU A 140 13.73 -1.59 -11.16
N ASP A 141 14.61 -2.46 -11.65
CA ASP A 141 15.75 -2.96 -10.86
C ASP A 141 16.73 -1.87 -10.38
N LYS A 142 16.78 -0.76 -11.13
CA LYS A 142 17.60 0.42 -10.81
C LYS A 142 17.00 1.33 -9.73
N ASP A 143 15.74 1.12 -9.37
CA ASP A 143 15.05 1.98 -8.42
C ASP A 143 15.49 1.64 -6.99
N LEU A 144 15.72 2.69 -6.21
CA LEU A 144 16.18 2.58 -4.83
C LEU A 144 15.02 2.23 -3.91
N ILE A 145 15.17 1.15 -3.16
CA ILE A 145 14.14 0.64 -2.25
C ILE A 145 14.55 0.90 -0.80
N TYR A 146 13.64 1.53 -0.07
CA TYR A 146 13.70 1.69 1.38
C TYR A 146 12.64 0.78 2.00
N GLY A 147 13.08 -0.20 2.79
CA GLY A 147 12.20 -1.13 3.50
C GLY A 147 12.15 -0.89 5.01
N GLN A 148 11.41 -1.77 5.67
CA GLN A 148 11.44 -2.00 7.12
C GLN A 148 11.93 -3.45 7.34
N TYR A 149 11.21 -4.33 8.03
CA TYR A 149 11.72 -5.67 8.36
C TYR A 149 11.13 -6.81 7.52
N ARG A 150 10.09 -6.54 6.74
CA ARG A 150 9.27 -7.59 6.10
C ARG A 150 9.45 -7.66 4.59
N GLU A 151 10.28 -6.79 4.03
CA GLU A 151 10.44 -6.58 2.60
C GLU A 151 11.49 -7.52 1.97
N VAL A 152 11.86 -8.61 2.66
CA VAL A 152 12.82 -9.60 2.14
C VAL A 152 12.36 -10.24 0.82
N GLY A 153 11.05 -10.28 0.56
CA GLY A 153 10.50 -10.74 -0.72
C GLY A 153 10.94 -9.89 -1.91
N VAL A 154 11.23 -8.60 -1.70
CA VAL A 154 11.76 -7.71 -2.74
C VAL A 154 13.20 -8.09 -3.10
N LEU A 155 14.02 -8.42 -2.10
CA LEU A 155 15.38 -8.91 -2.33
C LEU A 155 15.38 -10.25 -3.06
N MET A 156 14.45 -11.15 -2.69
CA MET A 156 14.27 -12.43 -3.38
C MET A 156 13.92 -12.21 -4.86
N TRP A 157 12.97 -11.31 -5.13
CA TRP A 157 12.57 -10.98 -6.50
C TRP A 157 13.74 -10.47 -7.34
N ARG A 158 14.61 -9.63 -6.76
CA ARG A 158 15.82 -9.09 -7.39
C ARG A 158 16.97 -10.11 -7.51
N ASN A 159 16.74 -11.40 -7.23
CA ASN A 159 17.73 -12.48 -7.29
C ASN A 159 18.86 -12.35 -6.25
N PHE A 160 18.57 -11.75 -5.09
CA PHE A 160 19.55 -11.70 -4.01
C PHE A 160 19.87 -13.14 -3.53
N PRO A 161 21.16 -13.54 -3.43
CA PRO A 161 21.51 -14.91 -3.09
C PRO A 161 20.98 -15.34 -1.72
N LEU A 162 20.31 -16.49 -1.68
CA LEU A 162 19.84 -17.09 -0.43
C LEU A 162 20.96 -17.26 0.60
N GLU A 163 22.17 -17.60 0.14
CA GLU A 163 23.35 -17.71 0.99
C GLU A 163 23.64 -16.41 1.74
N ASN A 164 23.50 -15.26 1.07
CA ASN A 164 23.75 -13.96 1.70
C ASN A 164 22.69 -13.60 2.74
N LEU A 165 21.43 -14.02 2.54
CA LEU A 165 20.39 -13.88 3.58
C LEU A 165 20.77 -14.69 4.82
N MET A 166 21.25 -15.92 4.63
CA MET A 166 21.72 -16.78 5.73
C MET A 166 22.95 -16.17 6.40
N HIS A 167 23.92 -15.67 5.63
CA HIS A 167 25.13 -15.04 6.15
C HIS A 167 24.79 -13.87 7.10
N GLN A 168 23.81 -13.03 6.71
CA GLN A 168 23.33 -11.92 7.54
C GLN A 168 22.65 -12.41 8.82
N CYS A 169 21.75 -13.40 8.71
CA CYS A 169 21.04 -13.95 9.88
C CYS A 169 21.96 -14.63 10.89
N TYR A 170 23.03 -15.27 10.43
CA TYR A 170 24.03 -15.90 11.30
C TYR A 170 25.17 -14.94 11.71
N GLY A 171 25.24 -13.74 11.13
CA GLY A 171 26.31 -12.78 11.38
C GLY A 171 27.70 -13.33 11.09
N ASN A 172 27.85 -14.14 10.03
CA ASN A 172 29.10 -14.84 9.75
C ASN A 172 30.14 -13.95 9.03
N CYS A 173 31.34 -14.49 8.80
CA CYS A 173 32.44 -13.75 8.14
C CYS A 173 32.16 -13.35 6.68
N LYS A 174 31.16 -13.97 6.04
CA LYS A 174 30.73 -13.68 4.67
C LYS A 174 29.57 -12.68 4.62
N ASP A 175 29.08 -12.19 5.76
CA ASP A 175 28.06 -11.15 5.80
C ASP A 175 28.63 -9.82 5.29
N ILE A 176 27.94 -9.22 4.32
CA ILE A 176 28.22 -7.90 3.78
C ILE A 176 28.13 -6.84 4.91
N GLY A 177 27.20 -7.04 5.85
CA GLY A 177 27.02 -6.22 7.06
C GLY A 177 28.05 -6.46 8.16
N LYS A 178 28.99 -7.39 7.95
CA LYS A 178 30.06 -7.77 8.90
C LYS A 178 29.53 -8.19 10.28
N GLY A 179 28.32 -8.74 10.35
CA GLY A 179 27.68 -9.20 11.58
C GLY A 179 27.37 -8.08 12.60
N ARG A 180 27.34 -6.82 12.15
CA ARG A 180 27.15 -5.65 13.03
C ARG A 180 25.70 -5.39 13.40
N GLN A 181 24.80 -5.86 12.55
CA GLN A 181 23.36 -5.62 12.68
C GLN A 181 22.67 -6.87 13.20
N MET A 182 21.49 -6.68 13.80
CA MET A 182 20.62 -7.79 14.17
C MET A 182 20.18 -8.59 12.92
N PRO A 183 19.87 -9.89 13.06
CA PRO A 183 19.26 -10.67 11.98
C PRO A 183 18.02 -9.97 11.41
N VAL A 184 17.72 -10.18 10.13
CA VAL A 184 16.61 -9.54 9.38
C VAL A 184 16.89 -8.07 8.98
N HIS A 185 18.05 -7.52 9.33
CA HIS A 185 18.51 -6.23 8.80
C HIS A 185 19.28 -6.38 7.49
N TYR A 186 18.58 -6.80 6.44
CA TYR A 186 19.19 -7.00 5.13
C TYR A 186 19.55 -5.67 4.45
N GLY A 187 20.50 -5.71 3.54
CA GLY A 187 20.91 -4.56 2.73
C GLY A 187 21.82 -4.99 1.60
N SER A 188 21.65 -4.39 0.42
CA SER A 188 22.51 -4.67 -0.72
C SER A 188 22.59 -3.46 -1.64
N VAL A 189 23.81 -2.95 -1.82
CA VAL A 189 24.08 -1.85 -2.75
C VAL A 189 23.86 -2.30 -4.20
N GLU A 190 24.29 -3.52 -4.54
CA GLU A 190 24.15 -4.10 -5.89
C GLU A 190 22.68 -4.21 -6.32
N HIS A 191 21.79 -4.49 -5.39
CA HIS A 191 20.36 -4.66 -5.64
C HIS A 191 19.55 -3.41 -5.31
N ASN A 192 20.19 -2.24 -5.19
CA ASN A 192 19.56 -0.95 -4.86
C ASN A 192 18.59 -1.04 -3.66
N PHE A 193 18.99 -1.78 -2.62
CA PHE A 193 18.19 -2.00 -1.42
C PHE A 193 18.93 -1.44 -0.21
N VAL A 194 18.39 -0.36 0.36
CA VAL A 194 19.01 0.32 1.49
C VAL A 194 18.96 -0.57 2.73
N THR A 195 20.07 -0.62 3.47
CA THR A 195 20.17 -1.43 4.69
C THR A 195 19.09 -1.03 5.69
N ILE A 196 18.35 -2.03 6.16
CA ILE A 196 17.30 -1.86 7.15
C ILE A 196 17.88 -1.40 8.49
N SER A 197 17.11 -0.58 9.20
CA SER A 197 17.42 -0.12 10.54
C SER A 197 16.25 -0.36 11.49
N SER A 198 16.54 -0.47 12.79
CA SER A 198 15.51 -0.72 13.80
C SER A 198 14.52 0.43 14.05
N PRO A 199 14.93 1.71 14.01
CA PRO A 199 14.00 2.80 14.25
C PRO A 199 12.91 2.87 13.17
N LEU A 200 11.66 2.59 13.57
CA LEU A 200 10.50 2.61 12.69
C LEU A 200 10.33 4.00 12.05
N THR A 201 9.86 4.02 10.80
CA THR A 201 9.45 5.24 10.07
C THR A 201 10.61 6.16 9.65
N THR A 202 11.83 5.97 10.16
CA THR A 202 12.98 6.84 9.82
C THR A 202 13.34 6.84 8.35
N GLN A 203 13.05 5.74 7.66
CA GLN A 203 13.27 5.57 6.23
C GLN A 203 12.32 6.38 5.35
N LEU A 204 11.13 6.78 5.83
CA LEU A 204 10.19 7.58 5.03
C LEU A 204 10.74 8.96 4.65
N PRO A 205 11.19 9.81 5.61
CA PRO A 205 11.80 11.09 5.25
C PRO A 205 13.11 10.90 4.47
N GLN A 206 13.88 9.84 4.74
CA GLN A 206 15.12 9.54 4.01
C GLN A 206 14.84 9.20 2.54
N ALA A 207 13.83 8.37 2.25
CA ALA A 207 13.42 8.03 0.90
C ALA A 207 13.01 9.28 0.13
N ARG A 208 12.17 10.13 0.73
CA ARG A 208 11.76 11.41 0.12
C ARG A 208 12.96 12.30 -0.21
N LEU A 209 13.90 12.43 0.72
CA LEU A 209 15.11 13.24 0.51
C LEU A 209 16.00 12.68 -0.59
N SER A 210 16.19 11.35 -0.65
CA SER A 210 16.98 10.71 -1.71
C SER A 210 16.37 10.88 -3.10
N LEU A 211 15.03 10.89 -3.19
CA LEU A 211 14.33 11.14 -4.44
C LEU A 211 14.51 12.59 -4.89
N TRP A 212 14.40 13.53 -3.95
CA TRP A 212 14.62 14.95 -4.22
C TRP A 212 16.02 15.22 -4.78
N ASP A 213 17.05 14.63 -4.16
CA ASP A 213 18.44 14.77 -4.63
C ASP A 213 18.62 14.25 -6.06
N ARG A 214 18.07 13.06 -6.37
CA ARG A 214 18.12 12.49 -7.73
C ARG A 214 17.40 13.34 -8.77
N LEU A 215 16.28 13.98 -8.41
CA LEU A 215 15.54 14.86 -9.30
C LEU A 215 16.26 16.20 -9.50
N CYS A 216 16.86 16.77 -8.46
CA CYS A 216 17.59 18.03 -8.55
C CYS A 216 18.91 17.92 -9.32
N VAL A 217 19.58 16.76 -9.28
CA VAL A 217 20.82 16.52 -10.05
C VAL A 217 20.54 16.28 -11.55
N GLN A 218 19.29 16.01 -11.93
CA GLN A 218 18.86 15.85 -13.33
C GLN A 218 18.43 17.17 -14.00
N ILE A 219 18.44 18.30 -13.28
CA ILE A 219 18.16 19.66 -13.78
C ILE A 219 19.48 20.42 -13.92
#